data_AF-A0A1I5B341-F1
#
_entry.id   AF-A0A1I5B341-F1
#
_cell.length_a   1.000
_cell.length_b   1.000
_cell.length_c   1.000
_cell.angle_alpha   90.00
_cell.angle_beta   90.00
_cell.angle_gamma   90.00
#
_symmetry.space_group_name_H-M   'P 1'
#
loop_
_entity.id
_entity.type
_entity.pdbx_description
1 polymer ?
#
loop_
_entity_poly.entity_id
_entity_poly.type
_entity_poly.pdbx_seq_one_letter_code
_entity_poly.pdbx_strand_id
1 'polypeptide(L)'
;MNFDERYTLAIAELKRTTIVEGNYAPPLHRFLRGRGVRIKPPHYNSIGMNIITTGAPFAVLWGAIMWFILWQSQKLTPFMAIGAALVAGTIFGLFMALYYRWSFNQNALTKWDQLEPTPELVAPKEEDKEDAPEAPSPKPETDGTP
;
A
#
# COMPACT_ATOMS: atom_id res chain seq x y z
N MET A 1 21.47 0.74 5.80
CA MET A 1 20.16 0.08 5.65
C MET A 1 19.73 0.16 4.21
N ASN A 2 19.47 -0.98 3.57
CA ASN A 2 18.97 -1.06 2.21
C ASN A 2 17.49 -0.59 2.15
N PHE A 3 17.03 -0.18 0.97
CA PHE A 3 15.65 0.20 0.72
C PHE A 3 14.67 -0.90 1.13
N ASP A 4 15.00 -2.16 0.84
CA ASP A 4 14.13 -3.31 1.13
C ASP A 4 14.01 -3.57 2.64
N GLU A 5 15.12 -3.47 3.38
CA GLU A 5 15.11 -3.57 4.85
C GLU A 5 14.24 -2.47 5.47
N ARG A 6 14.40 -1.23 4.97
CA ARG A 6 13.60 -0.08 5.42
C ARG A 6 12.13 -0.21 5.07
N TYR A 7 11.84 -0.78 3.91
CA TYR A 7 10.48 -1.06 3.52
C TYR A 7 9.84 -2.09 4.45
N THR A 8 10.54 -3.18 4.76
CA THR A 8 10.05 -4.20 5.71
C THR A 8 9.74 -3.60 7.06
N LEU A 9 10.62 -2.73 7.59
CA LEU A 9 10.39 -2.00 8.83
C LEU A 9 9.17 -1.07 8.74
N ALA A 10 9.02 -0.33 7.64
CA ALA A 10 7.85 0.52 7.43
C ALA A 10 6.53 -0.28 7.39
N ILE A 11 6.53 -1.45 6.76
CA ILE A 11 5.36 -2.34 6.74
C ILE A 11 5.09 -2.94 8.12
N ALA A 12 6.13 -3.33 8.86
CA ALA A 12 5.99 -3.81 10.23
C ALA A 12 5.40 -2.73 11.16
N GLU A 13 5.86 -1.48 11.02
CA GLU A 13 5.30 -0.34 11.75
C GLU A 13 3.83 -0.11 11.38
N LEU A 14 3.50 -0.10 10.08
CA LEU A 14 2.12 0.03 9.60
C LEU A 14 1.19 -1.09 10.10
N LYS A 15 1.65 -2.34 10.14
CA LYS A 15 0.91 -3.48 10.68
C LYS A 15 0.58 -3.34 12.18
N ARG A 16 1.36 -2.56 12.92
CA ARG A 16 1.15 -2.27 14.35
C ARG A 16 0.16 -1.13 14.59
N THR A 17 -0.23 -0.41 13.54
CA THR A 17 -1.26 0.64 13.61
C THR A 17 -2.67 0.09 13.40
N THR A 18 -3.67 0.96 13.57
CA THR A 18 -5.08 0.67 13.25
C THR A 18 -5.40 0.84 11.76
N ILE A 19 -4.40 1.16 10.92
CA ILE A 19 -4.59 1.35 9.48
C ILE A 19 -4.87 -0.01 8.83
N VAL A 20 -5.94 -0.08 8.06
CA VAL A 20 -6.30 -1.28 7.29
C VAL A 20 -5.26 -1.56 6.21
N GLU A 21 -4.92 -2.84 6.02
CA GLU A 21 -3.89 -3.28 5.05
C GLU A 21 -4.11 -2.77 3.63
N GLY A 22 -5.36 -2.77 3.17
CA GLY A 22 -5.71 -2.25 1.84
C GLY A 22 -5.29 -0.78 1.63
N ASN A 23 -5.13 -0.01 2.70
CA ASN A 23 -4.80 1.41 2.62
C ASN A 23 -3.28 1.68 2.63
N TYR A 24 -2.48 0.81 3.23
CA TYR A 24 -1.01 0.96 3.24
C TYR A 24 -0.30 0.04 2.23
N ALA A 25 -0.99 -0.95 1.67
CA ALA A 25 -0.48 -1.78 0.57
C ALA A 25 -1.51 -1.90 -0.58
N PRO A 26 -1.82 -0.80 -1.30
CA PRO A 26 -2.76 -0.85 -2.42
C PRO A 26 -2.34 -1.89 -3.46
N PRO A 27 -3.27 -2.58 -4.15
CA PRO A 27 -2.94 -3.59 -5.16
C PRO A 27 -1.94 -3.11 -6.22
N LEU A 28 -2.06 -1.84 -6.63
CA LEU A 28 -1.13 -1.22 -7.59
C LEU A 28 0.30 -1.13 -7.03
N HIS A 29 0.47 -0.82 -5.75
CA HIS A 29 1.81 -0.76 -5.12
C HIS A 29 2.44 -2.16 -5.04
N ARG A 30 1.64 -3.19 -4.73
CA ARG A 30 2.11 -4.60 -4.76
C ARG A 30 2.57 -4.99 -6.16
N PHE A 31 1.80 -4.63 -7.19
CA PHE A 31 2.12 -4.91 -8.58
C PHE A 31 3.38 -4.19 -9.08
N LEU A 32 3.53 -2.90 -8.76
CA LEU A 32 4.73 -2.12 -9.12
C LEU A 32 5.98 -2.69 -8.46
N ARG A 33 5.89 -3.06 -7.17
CA ARG A 33 6.97 -3.70 -6.43
C ARG A 33 7.34 -5.07 -7.01
N GLY A 34 6.35 -5.87 -7.41
CA GLY A 34 6.60 -7.15 -8.08
C GLY A 34 7.40 -7.02 -9.39
N ARG A 35 7.41 -5.84 -10.01
CA ARG A 35 8.25 -5.51 -11.18
C ARG A 35 9.60 -4.86 -10.81
N GLY A 36 10.00 -4.88 -9.55
CA GLY A 36 11.26 -4.30 -9.08
C GLY A 36 11.25 -2.78 -8.92
N VAL A 37 10.08 -2.12 -8.99
CA VAL A 37 9.99 -0.68 -8.73
C VAL A 37 10.14 -0.42 -7.23
N ARG A 38 11.14 0.37 -6.86
CA ARG A 38 11.39 0.81 -5.48
C ARG A 38 10.40 1.88 -5.04
N ILE A 39 9.15 1.47 -4.80
CA ILE A 39 8.08 2.35 -4.33
C ILE A 39 7.89 2.23 -2.80
N LYS A 40 7.86 3.38 -2.12
CA LYS A 40 7.59 3.46 -0.67
C LYS A 40 6.10 3.17 -0.41
N PRO A 41 5.71 2.72 0.80
CA PRO A 41 4.29 2.64 1.15
C PRO A 41 3.65 4.03 1.07
N PRO A 42 2.34 4.15 0.77
CA PRO A 42 1.68 5.45 0.55
C PRO A 42 1.92 6.47 1.66
N HIS A 43 1.93 6.03 2.92
CA HIS A 43 2.14 6.88 4.09
C HIS A 43 3.57 7.48 4.18
N TYR A 44 4.58 6.82 3.59
CA TYR A 44 5.98 7.27 3.57
C TYR A 44 6.40 7.85 2.22
N ASN A 45 5.48 7.87 1.26
CA ASN A 45 5.73 8.34 -0.09
C ASN A 45 5.52 9.87 -0.19
N SER A 46 6.01 10.48 -1.27
CA SER A 46 5.78 11.90 -1.49
C SER A 46 4.33 12.19 -1.87
N ILE A 47 3.83 13.39 -1.54
CA ILE A 47 2.48 13.84 -1.90
C ILE A 47 2.26 13.70 -3.42
N GLY A 48 3.22 14.14 -4.24
CA GLY A 48 3.13 14.03 -5.69
C GLY A 48 3.03 12.59 -6.20
N MET A 49 3.82 11.67 -5.64
CA MET A 49 3.76 10.26 -6.03
C MET A 49 2.43 9.61 -5.60
N ASN A 50 1.90 9.99 -4.43
CA ASN A 50 0.58 9.55 -3.99
C ASN A 50 -0.53 10.06 -4.92
N ILE A 51 -0.46 11.32 -5.37
CA ILE A 51 -1.42 11.87 -6.35
C ILE A 51 -1.40 11.05 -7.64
N ILE A 52 -0.22 10.73 -8.16
CA ILE A 52 -0.10 9.95 -9.42
C ILE A 52 -0.61 8.52 -9.21
N THR A 53 -0.14 7.85 -8.15
CA THR A 53 -0.43 6.42 -7.92
C THR A 53 -1.88 6.14 -7.52
N THR A 54 -2.61 7.11 -7.00
CA THR A 54 -4.04 6.98 -6.69
C THR A 54 -4.94 7.67 -7.72
N GLY A 55 -4.53 8.85 -8.19
CA GLY A 55 -5.29 9.68 -9.12
C GLY A 55 -5.29 9.14 -10.55
N ALA A 56 -4.17 8.64 -11.07
CA ALA A 56 -4.11 8.10 -12.43
C ALA A 56 -5.03 6.87 -12.65
N PRO A 57 -4.98 5.82 -11.81
CA PRO A 57 -5.90 4.68 -11.98
C PRO A 57 -7.37 5.10 -11.79
N PHE A 58 -7.65 6.02 -10.86
CA PHE A 58 -8.98 6.58 -10.68
C PHE A 58 -9.46 7.32 -11.94
N ALA A 59 -8.65 8.22 -12.49
CA ALA A 59 -8.98 8.98 -13.71
C ALA A 59 -9.33 8.05 -14.87
N VAL A 60 -8.53 6.99 -15.07
CA VAL A 60 -8.75 6.01 -16.14
C VAL A 60 -10.05 5.24 -15.91
N LEU A 61 -10.23 4.64 -14.74
CA LEU A 61 -11.40 3.81 -14.45
C LEU A 61 -12.69 4.63 -14.45
N TRP A 62 -12.71 5.73 -13.70
CA TRP A 62 -13.87 6.62 -13.60
C TRP A 62 -14.17 7.31 -14.93
N GLY A 63 -13.15 7.77 -15.65
CA GLY A 63 -13.30 8.37 -16.96
C GLY A 63 -13.87 7.40 -17.99
N ALA A 64 -13.43 6.14 -17.99
CA ALA A 64 -14.00 5.09 -18.83
C ALA A 64 -15.46 4.81 -18.47
N ILE A 65 -15.79 4.70 -17.18
CA ILE A 65 -17.17 4.52 -16.72
C ILE A 65 -18.05 5.69 -17.18
N MET A 66 -17.61 6.94 -16.97
CA MET A 66 -18.35 8.13 -17.39
C MET A 66 -18.51 8.23 -18.89
N TRP A 67 -17.49 7.81 -19.66
CA TRP A 67 -17.59 7.70 -21.11
C TRP A 67 -18.74 6.80 -21.52
N PHE A 68 -18.81 5.58 -20.97
CA PHE A 68 -19.82 4.60 -21.37
C PHE A 68 -21.22 4.88 -20.79
N ILE A 69 -21.33 5.54 -19.64
CA ILE A 69 -22.63 5.79 -19.02
C ILE A 69 -23.26 7.10 -19.50
N LEU A 70 -22.46 8.16 -19.66
CA LEU A 70 -22.99 9.53 -19.74
C LEU A 70 -22.40 10.35 -20.87
N TRP A 71 -21.08 10.45 -20.98
CA TRP A 71 -20.46 11.42 -21.88
C TRP A 71 -20.65 11.06 -23.36
N GLN A 72 -20.68 9.77 -23.70
CA GLN A 72 -20.96 9.35 -25.08
C GLN A 72 -22.36 9.78 -25.54
N SER A 73 -23.38 9.69 -24.68
CA SER A 73 -24.76 10.06 -25.01
C SER A 73 -24.95 11.57 -25.05
N GLN A 74 -24.16 12.31 -24.28
CA GLN A 74 -24.11 13.78 -24.27
C GLN A 74 -23.29 14.39 -25.42
N LYS A 75 -22.71 13.56 -26.31
CA LYS A 75 -21.84 14.00 -27.41
C LYS A 75 -20.66 14.85 -26.92
N LEU A 76 -20.14 14.57 -25.72
CA LEU A 76 -18.93 15.22 -25.23
C LEU A 76 -17.76 14.86 -26.15
N THR A 77 -16.90 15.84 -26.43
CA THR A 77 -15.69 15.54 -27.21
C THR A 77 -14.73 14.68 -26.38
N PRO A 78 -13.98 13.74 -27.01
CA PRO A 78 -13.00 12.93 -26.29
C PRO A 78 -11.97 13.78 -25.53
N PHE A 79 -11.58 14.92 -26.08
CA PHE A 79 -10.65 15.84 -25.44
C PHE A 79 -11.19 16.42 -24.13
N MET A 80 -12.46 16.86 -24.12
CA MET A 80 -13.12 17.35 -22.90
C MET A 80 -13.29 16.24 -21.86
N ALA A 81 -13.64 15.03 -22.28
CA ALA A 81 -13.75 13.86 -21.41
C ALA A 81 -12.41 13.52 -20.73
N ILE A 82 -11.31 13.53 -21.50
CA ILE A 82 -9.96 13.33 -20.95
C ILE A 82 -9.60 14.44 -19.96
N GLY A 83 -9.86 15.70 -20.32
CA GLY A 83 -9.62 16.84 -19.42
C GLY A 83 -10.38 16.72 -18.10
N ALA A 84 -11.67 16.38 -18.16
CA ALA A 84 -12.50 16.17 -16.97
C ALA A 84 -11.99 15.01 -16.11
N ALA A 85 -11.62 13.88 -16.72
CA ALA A 85 -11.06 12.73 -16.02
C ALA A 85 -9.73 13.06 -15.32
N LEU A 86 -8.85 13.81 -15.97
CA LEU A 86 -7.57 14.24 -15.40
C LEU A 86 -7.75 15.19 -14.22
N VAL A 87 -8.68 16.15 -14.32
CA VAL A 87 -9.01 17.07 -13.21
C VAL A 87 -9.58 16.28 -12.03
N ALA A 88 -10.55 15.40 -12.28
CA ALA A 88 -11.15 14.57 -11.25
C ALA A 88 -10.12 13.66 -10.55
N GLY A 89 -9.25 13.00 -11.33
CA GLY A 89 -8.16 12.17 -10.79
C GLY A 89 -7.13 12.96 -10.01
N THR A 90 -6.79 14.18 -10.43
CA THR A 90 -5.86 15.05 -9.70
C THR A 90 -6.45 15.46 -8.35
N ILE A 91 -7.71 15.88 -8.33
CA ILE A 91 -8.42 16.25 -7.09
C ILE A 91 -8.52 15.04 -6.16
N PHE A 92 -8.95 13.90 -6.68
CA PHE A 92 -9.05 12.66 -5.91
C PHE A 92 -7.69 12.24 -5.34
N GLY A 93 -6.64 12.26 -6.17
CA GLY A 93 -5.29 11.93 -5.76
C GLY A 93 -4.75 12.89 -4.70
N LEU A 94 -5.11 14.18 -4.78
CA LEU A 94 -4.76 15.17 -3.77
C LEU A 94 -5.45 14.86 -2.44
N PHE A 95 -6.75 14.57 -2.45
CA PHE A 95 -7.47 14.15 -1.24
C PHE A 95 -6.84 12.90 -0.61
N MET A 96 -6.51 11.88 -1.41
CA MET A 96 -5.84 10.68 -0.92
C MET A 96 -4.45 10.97 -0.35
N ALA A 97 -3.66 11.82 -1.01
CA ALA A 97 -2.34 12.19 -0.52
C ALA A 97 -2.41 12.96 0.81
N LEU A 98 -3.38 13.86 0.97
CA LEU A 98 -3.65 14.55 2.23
C LEU A 98 -4.14 13.58 3.31
N TYR A 99 -5.03 12.65 2.96
CA TYR A 99 -5.47 11.60 3.87
C TYR A 99 -4.31 10.75 4.38
N TYR A 100 -3.41 10.29 3.49
CA TYR A 100 -2.23 9.54 3.91
C TYR A 100 -1.31 10.34 4.81
N ARG A 101 -1.15 11.65 4.53
CA ARG A 101 -0.34 12.53 5.38
C ARG A 101 -0.97 12.74 6.75
N TRP A 102 -2.28 12.93 6.80
CA TRP A 102 -3.03 13.03 8.04
C TRP A 102 -2.94 11.73 8.85
N SER A 103 -3.19 10.58 8.20
CA SER A 103 -3.12 9.25 8.82
C SER A 103 -1.71 8.93 9.34
N PHE A 104 -0.66 9.34 8.61
CA PHE A 104 0.73 9.24 9.07
C PHE A 104 0.95 9.97 10.39
N ASN A 105 0.42 11.20 10.52
CA ASN A 105 0.57 11.99 11.74
C ASN A 105 -0.29 11.42 12.90
N GLN A 106 -1.51 10.97 12.61
CA GLN A 106 -2.42 10.41 13.62
C GLN A 106 -1.89 9.11 14.25
N ASN A 107 -1.17 8.30 13.46
CA ASN A 107 -0.56 7.06 13.94
C ASN A 107 0.89 7.25 14.43
N ALA A 108 1.35 8.50 14.57
CA ALA A 108 2.69 8.85 15.03
C ALA A 108 3.81 8.07 14.31
N LEU A 109 3.65 7.82 13.00
CA LEU A 109 4.57 7.01 12.22
C LEU A 109 5.97 7.64 12.18
N THR A 110 6.99 6.78 12.24
CA THR A 110 8.38 7.19 12.12
C THR A 110 8.66 7.73 10.72
N LYS A 111 9.49 8.77 10.59
CA LYS A 111 9.87 9.26 9.24
C LYS A 111 10.70 8.20 8.53
N TRP A 112 10.54 8.09 7.21
CA TRP A 112 11.27 7.13 6.38
C TRP A 112 12.78 7.10 6.67
N ASP A 113 13.41 8.26 6.80
CA ASP A 113 14.86 8.35 7.00
C ASP A 113 15.32 8.05 8.43
N GLN A 114 14.38 8.00 9.37
CA GLN A 114 14.59 7.70 10.80
C GLN A 114 14.18 6.27 11.18
N LEU A 115 13.71 5.47 10.21
CA LEU A 115 13.40 4.07 10.44
C LEU A 115 14.68 3.29 10.76
N GLU A 116 14.75 2.79 11.98
CA GLU A 116 15.81 1.93 12.48
C GLU A 116 15.24 0.59 12.97
N PRO A 117 16.01 -0.51 12.91
CA PRO A 117 15.56 -1.81 13.41
C PRO A 117 15.48 -1.77 14.94
N THR A 118 14.28 -1.57 15.48
CA THR A 118 14.03 -1.75 16.92
C THR A 118 13.62 -3.20 17.20
N PRO A 119 13.93 -3.75 18.39
CA PRO A 119 13.53 -5.12 18.74
C PRO A 119 12.03 -5.36 18.58
N GLU A 120 11.21 -4.33 18.80
CA GLU A 120 9.77 -4.37 18.60
C GLU A 120 9.39 -4.55 17.12
N LEU A 121 10.01 -3.81 16.19
CA LEU A 121 9.68 -3.90 14.76
C LEU A 121 10.22 -5.17 14.08
N VAL A 122 11.28 -5.77 14.64
CA VAL A 122 11.88 -7.01 14.14
C VAL A 122 11.14 -8.24 14.66
N ALA A 123 10.53 -8.17 15.84
CA ALA A 123 9.74 -9.26 16.38
C ALA A 123 8.41 -9.44 15.59
N PRO A 124 8.08 -10.67 15.15
CA PRO A 124 6.76 -10.98 14.59
C PRO A 124 5.66 -10.58 15.57
N LYS A 125 4.56 -10.02 15.07
CA LYS A 125 3.35 -9.84 15.90
C LYS A 125 2.92 -11.20 16.44
N GLU A 126 2.42 -11.24 17.68
CA GLU A 126 1.91 -12.48 18.27
C GLU A 126 0.78 -13.10 17.44
N GLU A 127 -0.05 -12.26 16.78
CA GLU A 127 -1.06 -12.68 15.80
C GLU A 127 -0.48 -13.48 14.62
N ASP A 128 0.73 -13.13 14.13
CA ASP A 128 1.38 -13.84 13.02
C ASP A 128 1.97 -15.21 13.45
N LYS A 129 2.06 -15.49 14.76
CA LYS A 129 2.52 -16.80 15.29
C LYS A 129 1.41 -17.83 15.39
N GLU A 130 0.16 -17.39 15.52
CA GLU A 130 -1.00 -18.28 15.71
C GLU A 130 -1.46 -18.92 14.39
N ASP A 131 -1.20 -18.26 13.25
CA ASP A 131 -1.43 -18.78 11.90
C ASP A 131 -0.22 -19.57 11.32
N ALA A 132 0.89 -19.68 12.06
CA ALA A 132 2.01 -20.51 11.63
C ALA A 132 1.61 -21.99 11.70
N PRO A 133 1.85 -22.81 10.66
CA PRO A 133 1.54 -24.23 10.72
C PRO A 133 2.32 -24.83 11.89
N GLU A 134 1.57 -25.34 12.88
CA GLU A 134 2.13 -26.02 14.04
C GLU A 134 3.14 -27.05 13.55
N ALA A 135 4.40 -26.89 13.95
CA ALA A 135 5.48 -27.76 13.48
C ALA A 135 5.07 -29.21 13.79
N PRO A 136 5.16 -30.14 12.82
CA PRO A 136 4.72 -31.51 13.04
C PRO A 136 5.50 -32.07 14.23
N SER A 137 4.75 -32.49 15.25
CA SER A 137 5.33 -33.01 16.50
C SER A 137 6.39 -34.06 16.18
N PRO A 138 7.55 -34.04 16.85
CA PRO A 138 8.60 -35.02 16.59
C PRO A 138 8.02 -36.42 16.85
N LYS A 139 8.05 -37.27 15.82
CA LYS A 139 7.63 -38.66 15.92
C LYS A 139 8.43 -39.32 17.05
N PRO A 140 7.79 -40.15 17.90
CA PRO A 140 8.51 -40.87 18.94
C PRO A 140 9.60 -41.72 18.30
N GLU A 141 10.83 -41.43 18.69
CA GLU A 141 12.04 -42.14 18.31
C GLU A 141 11.89 -43.59 18.82
N THR A 142 11.63 -44.52 17.91
CA THR A 142 11.57 -45.94 18.25
C THR A 142 13.00 -46.40 18.52
N ASP A 143 13.35 -46.43 19.81
CA ASP A 143 14.59 -46.97 20.32
C ASP A 143 14.61 -48.49 20.08
N GLY A 144 15.19 -48.88 18.94
CA GLY A 144 15.47 -50.27 18.58
C GLY A 144 16.91 -50.60 18.97
N THR A 145 17.10 -51.00 20.22
CA THR A 145 18.33 -51.63 20.72
C THR A 145 18.57 -52.96 19.97
N PRO A 146 19.83 -53.32 19.64
CA PRO A 146 20.23 -54.35 18.66
C PRO A 146 19.75 -55.78 18.92
#